data_AF-B9S9W5-F1
#
_entry.id   AF-B9S9W5-F1
#
_cell.length_a   1.000
_cell.length_b   1.000
_cell.length_c   1.000
_cell.angle_alpha   90.00
_cell.angle_beta   90.00
_cell.angle_gamma   90.00
#
_symmetry.space_group_name_H-M   'P 1'
#
loop_
_entity.id
_entity.type
_entity.pdbx_description
1 polymer ?
#
loop_
_entity_poly.entity_id
_entity_poly.type
_entity_poly.pdbx_seq_one_letter_code
_entity_poly.pdbx_strand_id
1 'polypeptide(L)'
;MNEYRDRIILPSATKEYGRHISTCIKILDMTGLRFSALNQIKLLTVISTVDDLNYPEKTETYYIVNAPYIFSACWKVVKPLLQERTRRKIQVLQGCGRDELLKARLSC
;
A
#
# COMPACT_ATOMS: atom_id res chain seq x y z
N MET A 1 3.50 14.01 -0.96
CA MET A 1 4.21 12.80 -1.44
C MET A 1 3.67 12.31 -2.78
N ASN A 2 2.35 12.11 -2.94
CA ASN A 2 1.76 11.64 -4.21
C ASN A 2 2.01 12.58 -5.38
N GLU A 3 1.89 13.90 -5.19
CA GLU A 3 2.12 14.86 -6.26
C GLU A 3 3.57 14.82 -6.81
N TYR A 4 4.56 14.66 -5.94
CA TYR A 4 5.96 14.50 -6.35
C TYR A 4 6.16 13.20 -7.12
N ARG A 5 5.57 12.09 -6.65
CA ARG A 5 5.60 10.82 -7.38
C ARG A 5 5.01 10.99 -8.79
N ASP A 6 3.85 11.64 -8.89
CA ASP A 6 3.09 11.73 -10.13
C ASP A 6 3.72 12.70 -11.13
N ARG A 7 4.33 13.79 -10.66
CA ARG A 7 4.93 14.82 -11.54
C ARG A 7 6.39 14.58 -11.86
N ILE A 8 7.14 13.88 -10.99
CA ILE A 8 8.59 13.74 -11.11
C ILE A 8 9.00 12.29 -11.29
N ILE A 9 8.63 11.39 -10.37
CA ILE A 9 9.12 10.00 -10.36
C ILE A 9 8.58 9.20 -11.56
N LEU A 10 7.26 9.16 -11.74
CA LEU A 10 6.63 8.34 -12.79
C LEU A 10 7.00 8.78 -14.21
N PRO A 11 7.05 10.10 -14.55
CA PRO A 11 7.51 10.55 -15.85
C PRO A 11 9.00 10.26 -16.09
N SER A 12 9.84 10.41 -15.05
CA SER A 12 11.27 10.11 -15.15
C SER A 12 11.52 8.62 -15.41
N ALA A 13 10.83 7.75 -14.67
CA ALA A 13 10.88 6.30 -14.88
C ALA A 13 10.36 5.92 -16.27
N THR A 14 9.25 6.52 -16.73
CA THR A 14 8.72 6.28 -18.08
C THR A 14 9.77 6.57 -19.16
N LYS A 15 10.49 7.68 -19.02
CA LYS A 15 11.56 8.07 -19.95
C LYS A 15 12.77 7.12 -19.88
N GLU A 16 13.17 6.71 -18.69
CA GLU A 16 14.33 5.84 -18.45
C GLU A 16 14.11 4.43 -19.00
N TYR A 17 12.94 3.84 -18.75
CA TYR A 17 12.64 2.45 -19.12
C TYR A 17 11.96 2.32 -20.49
N GLY A 18 11.73 3.43 -21.22
CA GLY A 18 11.18 3.42 -22.57
C GLY A 18 9.74 2.86 -22.68
N ARG A 19 9.02 2.78 -21.55
CA ARG A 19 7.65 2.26 -21.47
C ARG A 19 6.83 3.13 -20.53
N HIS A 20 5.53 3.25 -20.78
CA HIS A 20 4.64 4.04 -19.93
C HIS A 20 4.50 3.42 -18.54
N ILE A 21 4.91 4.17 -17.51
CA ILE A 21 4.80 3.80 -16.09
C ILE A 21 3.91 4.82 -15.40
N SER A 22 2.70 4.42 -15.03
CA SER A 22 1.69 5.31 -14.44
C SER A 22 1.21 4.89 -13.05
N THR A 23 1.61 3.71 -12.61
CA THR A 23 1.20 3.08 -11.36
C THR A 23 2.40 2.80 -10.48
N CYS A 24 2.15 2.57 -9.19
CA CYS A 24 3.16 2.03 -8.30
C CYS A 24 2.56 1.06 -7.28
N ILE A 25 3.45 0.27 -6.70
CA ILE A 25 3.19 -0.52 -5.50
C ILE A 25 3.68 0.27 -4.29
N LYS A 26 2.96 0.20 -3.17
CA LYS A 26 3.37 0.81 -1.90
C LYS A 26 3.60 -0.29 -0.86
N ILE A 27 4.75 -0.27 -0.19
CA ILE A 27 5.09 -1.22 0.87
C ILE A 27 5.17 -0.49 2.19
N LEU A 28 4.42 -0.97 3.17
CA LEU A 28 4.41 -0.47 4.54
C LEU A 28 5.00 -1.54 5.46
N ASP A 29 6.20 -1.27 5.96
CA ASP A 29 6.86 -2.11 6.94
C ASP A 29 6.45 -1.68 8.36
N MET A 30 5.84 -2.60 9.10
CA MET A 30 5.39 -2.38 10.48
C MET A 30 6.39 -2.88 11.52
N THR A 31 7.61 -3.23 11.12
CA THR A 31 8.67 -3.60 12.07
C THR A 31 8.90 -2.52 13.12
N GLY A 32 8.92 -2.91 14.39
CA GLY A 32 9.15 -1.99 15.51
C GLY A 32 7.92 -1.16 15.92
N LEU A 33 6.76 -1.35 15.27
CA LEU A 33 5.54 -0.67 15.69
C LEU A 33 5.05 -1.21 17.04
N ARG A 34 4.94 -0.33 18.04
CA ARG A 34 4.50 -0.68 19.40
C ARG A 34 2.97 -0.66 19.50
N PHE A 35 2.40 -1.39 20.46
CA PHE A 35 0.94 -1.44 20.71
C PHE A 35 0.26 -0.07 20.93
N SER A 36 0.98 0.94 21.42
CA SER A 36 0.48 2.31 21.53
C SER A 36 0.14 2.96 20.18
N ALA A 37 0.55 2.34 19.07
CA ALA A 37 0.28 2.80 17.71
C ALA A 37 -1.04 2.29 17.12
N LEU A 38 -1.99 1.79 17.93
CA LEU A 38 -3.36 1.48 17.45
C LEU A 38 -4.01 2.69 16.75
N ASN A 39 -3.71 3.92 17.18
CA ASN A 39 -4.13 5.14 16.47
C ASN A 39 -3.53 5.24 15.06
N GLN A 40 -2.35 4.66 14.82
CA GLN A 40 -1.75 4.65 13.49
C GLN A 40 -2.48 3.71 12.53
N ILE A 41 -3.19 2.69 13.00
CA ILE A 41 -4.04 1.83 12.15
C ILE A 41 -5.16 2.65 11.50
N LYS A 42 -5.83 3.48 12.31
CA LYS A 42 -6.86 4.40 11.81
C LYS A 42 -6.27 5.39 10.81
N LEU A 43 -5.09 5.93 11.11
CA LEU A 43 -4.39 6.86 10.23
C LEU A 43 -4.05 6.20 8.87
N LEU A 44 -3.53 4.97 8.87
CA LEU A 44 -3.23 4.22 7.65
C LEU A 44 -4.47 3.97 6.79
N THR A 45 -5.58 3.65 7.45
CA THR A 45 -6.86 3.43 6.78
C THR A 45 -7.37 4.72 6.14
N VAL A 46 -7.28 5.84 6.86
CA VAL A 46 -7.62 7.18 6.33
C VAL A 46 -6.73 7.56 5.17
N ILE A 47 -5.41 7.41 5.29
CA ILE A 47 -4.44 7.72 4.22
C ILE A 47 -4.76 6.91 2.98
N SER A 48 -4.98 5.60 3.11
CA SER A 48 -5.27 4.72 1.96
C SER A 48 -6.59 5.10 1.29
N THR A 49 -7.60 5.47 2.08
CA THR A 49 -8.91 5.90 1.57
C THR A 49 -8.81 7.24 0.84
N VAL A 50 -8.07 8.20 1.39
CA VAL A 50 -7.83 9.52 0.77
C VAL A 50 -7.03 9.36 -0.53
N ASP A 51 -6.02 8.50 -0.55
CA ASP A 51 -5.25 8.21 -1.76
C ASP A 51 -6.14 7.61 -2.85
N ASP A 52 -6.99 6.64 -2.51
CA ASP A 52 -7.90 6.01 -3.47
C ASP A 52 -9.00 6.95 -3.96
N LEU A 53 -9.41 7.93 -3.15
CA LEU A 53 -10.37 8.95 -3.53
C LEU A 53 -9.78 9.95 -4.53
N ASN A 54 -8.56 10.41 -4.29
CA ASN A 54 -7.94 11.49 -5.08
C ASN A 54 -7.09 10.98 -6.24
N TYR A 55 -6.52 9.77 -6.12
CA TYR A 55 -5.60 9.16 -7.09
C TYR A 55 -5.94 7.68 -7.34
N PRO A 56 -7.19 7.35 -7.72
CA PRO A 56 -7.68 5.97 -7.80
C PRO A 56 -6.88 5.08 -8.75
N GLU A 57 -6.25 5.64 -9.77
CA GLU A 57 -5.57 4.88 -10.82
C GLU A 57 -4.04 4.86 -10.69
N LYS A 58 -3.49 5.39 -9.59
CA LYS A 58 -2.03 5.55 -9.43
C LYS A 58 -1.38 4.52 -8.52
N THR A 59 -2.16 3.81 -7.71
CA THR A 59 -1.66 2.77 -6.82
C THR A 59 -2.36 1.46 -7.11
N GLU A 60 -1.56 0.46 -7.49
CA GLU A 60 -2.04 -0.90 -7.78
C GLU A 60 -2.35 -1.66 -6.49
N THR A 61 -1.38 -1.71 -5.57
CA THR A 61 -1.50 -2.46 -4.33
C THR A 61 -0.68 -1.82 -3.21
N TYR A 62 -1.25 -1.82 -2.01
CA TYR A 62 -0.61 -1.52 -0.74
C TYR A 62 -0.28 -2.84 -0.05
N TYR A 63 1.00 -3.16 0.09
CA TYR A 63 1.46 -4.29 0.88
C TYR A 63 1.82 -3.84 2.28
N ILE A 64 1.26 -4.50 3.28
CA ILE A 64 1.61 -4.32 4.69
C ILE A 64 2.40 -5.55 5.12
N VAL A 65 3.65 -5.37 5.53
CA VAL A 65 4.57 -6.44 5.96
C VAL A 65 4.95 -6.26 7.41
N ASN A 66 5.39 -7.37 8.05
CA ASN A 66 5.80 -7.42 9.45
C ASN A 66 4.74 -6.87 10.42
N ALA A 67 3.46 -7.02 10.06
CA ALA A 67 2.36 -6.54 10.88
C ALA A 67 2.27 -7.33 12.19
N PRO A 68 2.18 -6.67 13.35
CA PRO A 68 1.97 -7.36 14.62
C PRO A 68 0.60 -8.05 14.63
N TYR A 69 0.47 -9.17 15.34
CA TYR A 69 -0.76 -9.99 15.33
C TYR A 69 -2.05 -9.20 15.62
N ILE A 70 -1.97 -8.21 16.53
CA ILE A 70 -3.08 -7.33 16.85
C ILE A 70 -3.56 -6.51 15.63
N PHE A 71 -2.64 -6.06 14.77
CA PHE A 71 -2.98 -5.37 13.54
C PHE A 71 -3.76 -6.29 12.61
N SER A 72 -3.27 -7.52 12.40
CA SER A 72 -3.96 -8.51 11.56
C SER A 72 -5.36 -8.84 12.09
N ALA A 73 -5.55 -8.89 13.41
CA ALA A 73 -6.85 -9.06 14.03
C ALA A 73 -7.77 -7.84 13.81
N CYS A 74 -7.30 -6.62 14.09
CA CYS A 74 -8.07 -5.40 13.83
C CYS A 74 -8.41 -5.24 12.35
N TRP A 75 -7.49 -5.57 11.45
CA TRP A 75 -7.69 -5.48 10.02
C TRP A 75 -8.84 -6.37 9.53
N LYS A 76 -9.03 -7.56 10.10
CA LYS A 76 -10.18 -8.42 9.78
C LYS A 76 -11.53 -7.74 10.10
N VAL A 77 -11.56 -6.87 11.10
CA VAL A 77 -12.76 -6.10 11.50
C VAL A 77 -12.91 -4.83 10.65
N VAL A 78 -11.82 -4.15 10.32
CA VAL A 78 -11.83 -2.90 9.54
C VAL A 78 -12.05 -3.14 8.05
N LYS A 79 -11.40 -4.16 7.47
CA LYS A 79 -11.46 -4.49 6.04
C LYS A 79 -12.89 -4.54 5.45
N PRO A 80 -13.90 -5.17 6.09
CA PRO A 80 -15.26 -5.19 5.54
C PRO A 80 -15.97 -3.83 5.57
N LEU A 81 -15.51 -2.87 6.37
CA LEU A 81 -16.07 -1.51 6.43
C LEU A 81 -15.53 -0.59 5.33
N LEU A 82 -14.50 -1.04 4.60
CA LEU A 82 -13.90 -0.28 3.52
C LEU A 82 -14.66 -0.47 2.21
N GLN A 83 -14.63 0.57 1.38
CA GLN A 83 -15.15 0.50 0.01
C GLN A 83 -14.40 -0.58 -0.79
N GLU A 84 -15.10 -1.24 -1.71
CA GLU A 84 -14.57 -2.39 -2.45
C GLU A 84 -13.25 -2.09 -3.17
N ARG A 85 -13.13 -0.90 -3.75
CA ARG A 85 -11.90 -0.45 -4.41
C ARG A 85 -10.69 -0.44 -3.48
N THR A 86 -10.86 0.04 -2.25
CA THR A 86 -9.78 0.14 -1.25
C THR A 86 -9.51 -1.22 -0.63
N ARG A 87 -10.56 -2.01 -0.41
CA ARG A 87 -10.47 -3.38 0.10
C ARG A 87 -9.63 -4.29 -0.79
N ARG A 88 -9.73 -4.13 -2.12
CA ARG A 88 -8.96 -4.93 -3.10
C ARG A 88 -7.50 -4.53 -3.18
N LYS A 89 -7.19 -3.25 -2.95
CA LYS A 89 -5.83 -2.72 -3.06
C LYS A 89 -4.96 -3.01 -1.86
N ILE A 90 -5.51 -3.25 -0.67
CA ILE A 90 -4.72 -3.43 0.54
C ILE A 90 -4.53 -4.92 0.84
N GLN A 91 -3.27 -5.35 0.88
CA GLN A 91 -2.86 -6.72 1.20
C GLN A 91 -1.96 -6.72 2.43
N VAL A 92 -2.37 -7.45 3.48
CA VAL A 92 -1.55 -7.69 4.66
C VAL A 92 -0.86 -9.03 4.48
N LEU A 93 0.45 -8.99 4.31
CA LEU A 93 1.28 -10.18 4.10
C LEU A 93 1.73 -10.77 5.44
N GLN A 94 2.03 -12.07 5.44
CA GLN A 94 2.61 -12.73 6.59
C GLN A 94 4.13 -12.51 6.62
N GLY A 95 4.67 -12.21 7.81
CA GLY A 95 6.10 -11.93 7.98
C GLY A 95 6.59 -10.81 7.06
N CYS A 96 7.79 -10.97 6.50
CA CYS A 96 8.41 -9.95 5.65
C CYS A 96 7.87 -9.91 4.21
N GLY A 97 6.97 -10.83 3.83
CA GLY A 97 6.29 -10.81 2.52
C GLY A 97 7.20 -10.95 1.30
N ARG A 98 8.42 -11.48 1.47
CA ARG A 98 9.46 -11.48 0.43
C ARG A 98 9.01 -12.21 -0.84
N ASP A 99 8.42 -13.38 -0.71
CA ASP A 99 8.04 -14.22 -1.85
C ASP A 99 6.90 -13.59 -2.65
N GLU A 100 5.93 -12.99 -1.96
CA GLU A 100 4.81 -12.27 -2.57
C GLU A 100 5.28 -11.00 -3.28
N LEU A 101 6.17 -10.24 -2.65
CA LEU A 101 6.73 -9.01 -3.25
C LEU A 101 7.61 -9.31 -4.47
N LEU A 102 8.37 -10.40 -4.46
CA LEU A 102 9.15 -10.83 -5.62
C LEU A 102 8.24 -11.23 -6.79
N LYS A 103 7.11 -11.90 -6.51
CA LYS A 103 6.11 -12.22 -7.54
C LYS A 103 5.48 -10.94 -8.11
N ALA A 104 5.13 -9.97 -7.26
CA ALA A 104 4.55 -8.71 -7.68
C ALA A 104 5.50 -7.88 -8.57
N ARG A 105 6.82 -7.97 -8.33
CA ARG A 105 7.83 -7.35 -9.20
C ARG A 105 7.86 -7.94 -10.61
N LEU A 106 7.62 -9.24 -10.76
CA LEU A 106 7.67 -9.93 -12.06
C LEU A 106 6.46 -9.62 -12.95
N SER A 107 5.38 -9.08 -12.39
CA SER A 107 4.18 -8.66 -13.12
C SER A 107 4.21 -7.22 -13.63
N CYS A 108 5.20 -6.40 -13.23
CA CYS A 108 5.40 -5.02 -13.69
C CYS A 108 6.41 -4.95 -14.82
#